data_AF-K9BIT8-F1
#
_entry.id   AF-K9BIT8-F1
#
_cell.length_a   1.000
_cell.length_b   1.000
_cell.length_c   1.000
_cell.angle_alpha   90.00
_cell.angle_beta   90.00
_cell.angle_gamma   90.00
#
_symmetry.space_group_name_H-M   'P 1'
#
loop_
_entity.id
_entity.type
_entity.pdbx_description
1 polymer ?
#
loop_
_entity_poly.entity_id
_entity_poly.type
_entity_poly.pdbx_seq_one_letter_code
_entity_poly.pdbx_strand_id
1 'polypeptide(L)'
;MLGAFGAHGLKSFATPEQLAWWNTATQYFFYHAIGLLVLGVLHKTTATFPIKIPYILIQIGIIFFCGSLYIMALGLPRILGAITPIGGAFMIAGWIMLAWQAIKHAK
;
A
#
# COMPACT_ATOMS: atom_id res chain seq x y z
N MET A 1 -0.26 -3.13 14.58
CA MET A 1 -0.93 -4.43 14.72
C MET A 1 -0.36 -5.48 13.76
N LEU A 2 -0.44 -5.30 12.43
CA LEU A 2 0.01 -6.31 11.46
C LEU A 2 1.51 -6.66 11.56
N GLY A 3 2.40 -5.67 11.76
CA GLY A 3 3.83 -5.94 11.97
C GLY A 3 4.12 -6.77 13.23
N ALA A 4 3.44 -6.46 14.34
CA ALA A 4 3.56 -7.22 15.59
C ALA A 4 3.04 -8.66 15.42
N PHE A 5 1.89 -8.82 14.75
CA PHE A 5 1.35 -10.15 14.41
C PHE A 5 2.34 -10.94 13.56
N GLY A 6 2.96 -10.34 12.54
CA GLY A 6 4.00 -11.00 11.74
C GLY A 6 5.17 -11.50 12.57
N ALA A 7 5.69 -10.65 13.47
CA ALA A 7 6.89 -10.94 14.25
C ALA A 7 6.67 -11.93 15.40
N HIS A 8 5.47 -11.98 16.00
CA HIS A 8 5.20 -12.75 17.23
C HIS A 8 4.16 -13.85 17.01
N GLY A 9 3.09 -13.57 16.27
CA GLY A 9 2.01 -14.52 16.01
C GLY A 9 2.36 -15.46 14.85
N LEU A 10 2.47 -14.89 13.65
CA LEU A 10 2.65 -15.63 12.40
C LEU A 10 3.96 -16.43 12.35
N LYS A 11 5.04 -15.89 12.93
CA LYS A 11 6.38 -16.49 12.93
C LYS A 11 6.43 -17.90 13.52
N SER A 12 5.51 -18.25 14.42
CA SER A 12 5.48 -19.56 15.07
C SER A 12 5.06 -20.72 14.15
N PHE A 13 4.38 -20.45 13.04
CA PHE A 13 3.85 -21.49 12.14
C PHE A 13 3.98 -21.20 10.64
N ALA A 14 4.30 -19.97 10.24
CA ALA A 14 4.48 -19.63 8.82
C ALA A 14 5.83 -20.08 8.28
N THR A 15 5.86 -20.47 7.00
CA THR A 15 7.11 -20.74 6.29
C THR A 15 7.93 -19.45 6.12
N PRO A 16 9.25 -19.54 5.85
CA PRO A 16 10.06 -18.36 5.55
C PRO A 16 9.51 -17.51 4.39
N GLU A 17 8.92 -18.15 3.37
CA GLU A 17 8.31 -17.47 2.22
C GLU A 17 7.03 -16.71 2.62
N GLN A 18 6.17 -17.31 3.44
CA GLN A 18 4.96 -16.66 3.96
C GLN A 18 5.31 -15.45 4.85
N LEU A 19 6.33 -15.59 5.70
CA LEU A 19 6.84 -14.48 6.50
C LEU A 19 7.41 -13.35 5.63
N ALA A 20 8.11 -13.70 4.55
CA ALA A 20 8.61 -12.71 3.60
C ALA A 20 7.45 -11.93 2.95
N TRP A 21 6.40 -12.62 2.47
CA TRP A 21 5.21 -11.96 1.92
C TRP A 21 4.53 -11.04 2.94
N TRP A 22 4.36 -11.49 4.18
CA TRP A 22 3.76 -10.68 5.25
C TRP A 22 4.59 -9.41 5.54
N ASN A 23 5.91 -9.56 5.60
CA ASN A 23 6.81 -8.44 5.84
C ASN A 23 6.80 -7.44 4.68
N THR A 24 6.85 -7.92 3.42
CA THR A 24 6.72 -7.06 2.24
C THR A 24 5.40 -6.30 2.25
N ALA A 25 4.27 -6.99 2.49
CA ALA A 25 2.96 -6.34 2.58
C ALA A 25 2.94 -5.25 3.67
N THR A 26 3.51 -5.52 4.84
CA THR A 26 3.56 -4.57 5.96
C THR A 26 4.43 -3.36 5.68
N GLN A 27 5.58 -3.55 5.05
CA GLN A 27 6.46 -2.44 4.65
C GLN A 27 5.78 -1.55 3.61
N TYR A 28 5.18 -2.14 2.56
CA TYR A 28 4.48 -1.39 1.53
C TYR A 28 3.25 -0.69 2.08
N PHE A 29 2.47 -1.33 2.95
CA PHE A 29 1.36 -0.70 3.66
C PHE A 29 1.84 0.54 4.41
N PHE A 30 2.96 0.44 5.14
CA PHE A 30 3.50 1.56 5.93
C PHE A 30 3.93 2.74 5.06
N TYR A 31 4.67 2.50 3.97
CA TYR A 31 5.09 3.57 3.05
C TYR A 31 3.89 4.30 2.43
N HIS A 32 2.86 3.56 2.05
CA HIS A 32 1.67 4.16 1.43
C HIS A 32 0.75 4.81 2.47
N ALA A 33 0.73 4.33 3.72
CA ALA A 33 0.06 5.01 4.83
C ALA A 33 0.68 6.39 5.09
N ILE A 34 2.01 6.53 4.99
CA ILE A 34 2.67 7.84 5.04
C ILE A 34 2.22 8.71 3.86
N GLY A 35 2.14 8.16 2.65
CA GLY A 35 1.61 8.88 1.48
C GLY A 35 0.17 9.38 1.68
N LEU A 36 -0.70 8.55 2.25
CA LEU A 36 -2.08 8.93 2.58
C LEU A 36 -2.14 10.01 3.67
N LEU A 37 -1.25 9.94 4.67
CA LEU A 37 -1.12 10.99 5.69
C LEU A 37 -0.73 12.33 5.04
N VAL A 38 0.26 12.32 4.14
CA VAL A 38 0.68 13.51 3.38
C VAL A 38 -0.50 14.08 2.57
N LEU A 39 -1.26 13.25 1.86
CA LEU A 39 -2.45 13.69 1.13
C LEU A 39 -3.51 14.31 2.06
N GLY A 40 -3.72 13.74 3.25
CA GLY A 40 -4.62 14.28 4.27
C GLY A 40 -4.19 15.66 4.79
N VAL A 41 -2.88 15.83 5.03
CA VAL A 41 -2.31 17.14 5.40
C VAL A 41 -2.48 18.15 4.27
N LEU A 42 -2.13 17.78 3.04
CA LEU A 42 -2.27 18.66 1.86
C LEU A 42 -3.72 19.10 1.64
N HIS A 43 -4.68 18.21 1.84
CA HIS A 43 -6.10 18.56 1.74
C HIS A 43 -6.51 19.63 2.75
N LYS A 44 -5.95 19.57 3.97
CA LYS A 44 -6.24 20.53 5.04
C LYS A 44 -5.52 21.87 4.84
N THR A 45 -4.27 21.86 4.38
CA THR A 45 -3.46 23.09 4.26
C THR A 45 -3.65 23.81 2.93
N THR A 46 -4.02 23.07 1.88
CA THR A 46 -4.08 23.58 0.51
C THR A 46 -5.37 23.09 -0.14
N ALA A 47 -6.50 23.67 0.27
CA ALA A 47 -7.84 23.19 -0.10
C ALA A 47 -8.08 23.03 -1.62
N THR A 48 -7.37 23.80 -2.46
CA THR A 48 -7.46 23.72 -3.92
C THR A 48 -6.57 22.64 -4.55
N PHE A 49 -5.70 21.98 -3.78
CA PHE A 49 -4.79 20.96 -4.30
C PHE A 49 -5.56 19.65 -4.58
N PRO A 50 -5.54 19.14 -5.83
CA PRO A 50 -6.36 18.00 -6.22
C PRO A 50 -5.79 16.66 -5.74
N ILE A 51 -6.26 16.17 -4.58
CA ILE A 51 -5.80 14.91 -3.97
C ILE A 51 -6.64 13.66 -4.31
N LYS A 52 -7.85 13.81 -4.88
CA LYS A 52 -8.83 12.72 -4.96
C LYS A 52 -8.31 11.49 -5.72
N ILE A 53 -7.73 11.71 -6.90
CA ILE A 53 -7.22 10.63 -7.75
C ILE A 53 -6.02 9.91 -7.11
N PRO A 54 -4.93 10.59 -6.68
CA PRO A 54 -3.82 9.90 -6.03
C PRO A 54 -4.25 9.16 -4.75
N TYR A 55 -5.18 9.73 -3.97
CA TYR A 55 -5.76 9.07 -2.79
C TYR A 55 -6.43 7.72 -3.15
N ILE A 56 -7.35 7.72 -4.11
CA ILE A 56 -8.08 6.50 -4.53
C ILE A 56 -7.12 5.45 -5.08
N LEU A 57 -6.18 5.85 -5.94
CA LEU A 57 -5.22 4.94 -6.56
C LEU A 57 -4.34 4.26 -5.51
N ILE A 58 -3.79 5.02 -4.55
CA ILE A 58 -3.00 4.46 -3.45
C ILE A 58 -3.85 3.52 -2.59
N GLN A 59 -5.09 3.90 -2.26
CA GLN A 59 -5.96 3.09 -1.40
C GLN A 59 -6.33 1.75 -2.04
N ILE A 60 -6.74 1.75 -3.30
CA ILE A 60 -7.02 0.52 -4.08
C ILE A 60 -5.75 -0.31 -4.21
N GLY A 61 -4.62 0.34 -4.49
CA GLY A 61 -3.31 -0.30 -4.56
C GLY A 61 -2.96 -1.06 -3.28
N ILE A 62 -3.15 -0.45 -2.11
CA ILE A 62 -2.94 -1.09 -0.79
C ILE A 62 -3.81 -2.34 -0.66
N ILE A 63 -5.10 -2.25 -0.97
CA ILE A 63 -6.03 -3.38 -0.82
C ILE A 63 -5.58 -4.55 -1.70
N PHE A 64 -5.23 -4.29 -2.96
CA PHE A 64 -4.87 -5.36 -3.90
C PHE A 64 -3.46 -5.90 -3.67
N PHE A 65 -2.47 -5.03 -3.46
CA PHE A 65 -1.07 -5.46 -3.29
C PHE A 65 -0.81 -6.02 -1.89
N CYS A 66 -1.16 -5.28 -0.85
CA CYS A 66 -0.87 -5.71 0.53
C CYS A 66 -1.85 -6.81 0.94
N GLY A 67 -3.14 -6.66 0.57
CA GLY A 67 -4.16 -7.66 0.90
C GLY A 67 -3.87 -9.03 0.30
N SER A 68 -3.48 -9.12 -0.97
CA SER A 68 -3.14 -10.41 -1.61
C SER A 68 -1.97 -11.10 -0.90
N LEU A 69 -0.91 -10.36 -0.59
CA LEU A 69 0.27 -10.87 0.09
C LEU A 69 -0.05 -11.33 1.53
N TYR A 70 -0.84 -10.55 2.28
CA TYR A 70 -1.30 -10.97 3.61
C TYR A 70 -2.11 -12.25 3.57
N ILE A 71 -3.04 -12.35 2.62
CA ILE A 71 -3.89 -13.53 2.47
C ILE A 71 -3.06 -14.76 2.08
N MET A 72 -2.13 -14.65 1.14
CA MET A 72 -1.22 -15.75 0.79
C MET A 72 -0.30 -16.15 1.94
N ALA A 73 0.16 -15.17 2.74
CA ALA A 73 0.96 -15.44 3.94
C ALA A 73 0.19 -16.26 5.00
N LEU A 74 -1.15 -16.21 4.99
CA LEU A 74 -2.02 -17.03 5.83
C LEU A 74 -2.34 -18.41 5.24
N GLY A 75 -1.75 -18.77 4.09
CA GLY A 75 -1.86 -20.10 3.49
C GLY A 75 -2.87 -20.20 2.34
N LEU A 76 -3.45 -19.08 1.88
CA LEU A 76 -4.31 -19.11 0.70
C LEU A 76 -3.52 -19.33 -0.60
N PRO A 77 -4.18 -19.75 -1.69
CA PRO A 77 -3.52 -20.15 -2.93
C PRO A 77 -2.61 -19.07 -3.54
N ARG A 78 -1.44 -19.50 -4.03
CA ARG A 78 -0.44 -18.63 -4.67
C ARG A 78 -0.95 -17.89 -5.91
N ILE A 79 -2.04 -18.36 -6.54
CA ILE A 79 -2.64 -17.69 -7.69
C ILE A 79 -3.13 -16.27 -7.36
N LEU A 80 -3.42 -15.98 -6.09
CA LEU A 80 -3.72 -14.62 -5.62
C LEU A 80 -2.54 -13.67 -5.82
N GLY A 81 -1.33 -14.18 -5.99
CA GLY A 81 -0.15 -13.41 -6.34
C GLY A 81 -0.27 -12.70 -7.69
N ALA A 82 -1.13 -13.17 -8.59
CA ALA A 82 -1.43 -12.46 -9.85
C ALA A 82 -2.17 -11.13 -9.64
N ILE A 83 -2.80 -10.92 -8.48
CA ILE A 83 -3.46 -9.66 -8.10
C ILE A 83 -2.42 -8.63 -7.62
N THR A 84 -1.30 -9.09 -7.06
CA THR A 84 -0.27 -8.22 -6.48
C THR A 84 0.27 -7.18 -7.48
N PRO A 85 0.66 -7.53 -8.72
CA PRO A 85 1.13 -6.54 -9.71
C PRO A 85 0.09 -5.46 -10.05
N ILE A 86 -1.19 -5.82 -10.06
CA ILE A 86 -2.29 -4.87 -10.33
C ILE A 86 -2.35 -3.81 -9.22
N GLY A 87 -2.26 -4.25 -7.96
CA GLY A 87 -2.18 -3.33 -6.83
C GLY A 87 -0.94 -2.44 -6.87
N GLY A 88 0.21 -3.01 -7.24
CA GLY A 88 1.46 -2.26 -7.42
C GLY A 88 1.34 -1.18 -8.50
N ALA A 89 0.70 -1.49 -9.63
CA ALA A 89 0.44 -0.53 -10.69
C ALA A 89 -0.43 0.64 -10.22
N PHE A 90 -1.48 0.37 -9.43
CA PHE A 90 -2.30 1.43 -8.83
C PHE A 90 -1.51 2.31 -7.85
N MET A 91 -0.67 1.72 -7.00
CA MET A 91 0.22 2.47 -6.11
C MET A 91 1.15 3.40 -6.89
N ILE A 92 1.83 2.88 -7.91
CA ILE A 92 2.75 3.66 -8.77
C ILE A 92 1.99 4.80 -9.46
N ALA A 93 0.84 4.51 -10.07
CA ALA A 93 0.01 5.52 -10.70
C ALA A 93 -0.42 6.61 -9.70
N GLY A 94 -0.76 6.23 -8.46
CA GLY A 94 -1.11 7.17 -7.41
C GLY A 94 0.02 8.14 -7.07
N TRP A 95 1.25 7.65 -6.94
CA TRP A 95 2.43 8.50 -6.70
C TRP A 95 2.75 9.41 -7.89
N ILE A 96 2.70 8.88 -9.12
CA ILE A 96 2.92 9.67 -10.34
C ILE A 96 1.89 10.80 -10.43
N MET A 97 0.62 10.50 -10.16
CA MET A 97 -0.46 11.50 -10.17
C MET A 97 -0.24 12.56 -9.08
N LEU A 98 0.18 12.18 -7.87
CA LEU A 98 0.50 13.15 -6.82
C LEU A 98 1.66 14.07 -7.25
N ALA A 99 2.74 13.50 -7.77
CA ALA A 99 3.89 14.26 -8.24
C ALA A 99 3.52 15.22 -9.39
N TRP A 100 2.72 14.75 -10.34
CA TRP A 100 2.24 15.59 -11.44
C TRP A 100 1.40 16.77 -10.95
N GLN A 101 0.49 16.53 -9.99
CA GLN A 101 -0.30 17.61 -9.40
C GLN A 101 0.58 18.59 -8.62
N ALA A 102 1.61 18.10 -7.93
CA ALA A 102 2.58 18.95 -7.22
C ALA A 102 3.32 19.88 -8.19
N ILE A 103 3.82 19.36 -9.32
CA ILE A 103 4.50 20.17 -10.34
C ILE A 103 3.55 21.18 -10.97
N LYS A 104 2.33 20.76 -11.32
CA LYS A 104 1.34 21.64 -11.97
C LYS A 104 0.86 22.80 -11.09
N HIS A 105 0.89 22.62 -9.77
CA HIS A 105 0.43 23.62 -8.79
C HIS A 105 1.57 24.21 -7.96
N ALA A 106 2.82 23.92 -8.31
CA ALA A 106 3.97 24.64 -7.78
C ALA A 106 3.91 26.07 -8.31
N LYS A 107 3.78 27.03 -7.39
CA LYS A 107 3.90 28.46 -7.68
C LYS A 107 5.35 28.87 -7.71
#